data_AF-A0A9D7ZBQ5-F1
#
_entry.id   AF-A0A9D7ZBQ5-F1
#
_cell.length_a   1.000
_cell.length_b   1.000
_cell.length_c   1.000
_cell.angle_alpha   90.00
_cell.angle_beta   90.00
_cell.angle_gamma   90.00
#
_symmetry.space_group_name_H-M   'P 1'
#
loop_
_entity.id
_entity.type
_entity.pdbx_description
1 polymer ?
#
loop_
_entity_poly.entity_id
_entity_poly.type
_entity_poly.pdbx_seq_one_letter_code
_entity_poly.pdbx_strand_id
1 'polypeptide(L)'
;MSKFTLACLAVVTLMQVGERMLAQAGACQSYEAAYNLEVLMRDGLTLNQAKESVINDGYSDGSKACFSAIKQEINQMPYAFPLVHQALYKRSRR
;
A
#
# COMPACT_ATOMS: atom_id res chain seq x y z
N MET A 1 2.38 -15.24 -56.43
CA MET A 1 3.61 -14.55 -55.98
C MET A 1 3.22 -13.38 -55.11
N SER A 2 3.73 -13.44 -53.88
CA SER A 2 3.77 -12.52 -52.76
C SER A 2 3.31 -11.06 -52.92
N LYS A 3 2.49 -10.61 -51.95
CA LYS A 3 2.75 -9.45 -51.06
C LYS A 3 1.61 -9.29 -50.03
N PHE A 4 1.35 -10.33 -49.23
CA PHE A 4 0.71 -10.14 -47.92
C PHE A 4 1.82 -9.89 -46.91
N THR A 5 2.36 -8.68 -46.93
CA THR A 5 3.41 -8.24 -46.00
C THR A 5 2.98 -6.87 -45.51
N LEU A 6 2.81 -6.74 -44.18
CA LEU A 6 2.50 -5.54 -43.38
C LEU A 6 1.18 -5.59 -42.58
N ALA A 7 0.86 -6.72 -41.94
CA ALA A 7 -0.17 -6.77 -40.89
C ALA A 7 0.32 -7.33 -39.54
N CYS A 8 1.63 -7.52 -39.35
CA CYS A 8 2.15 -8.28 -38.19
C CYS A 8 3.11 -7.54 -37.24
N LEU A 9 3.36 -6.24 -37.39
CA LEU A 9 4.39 -5.56 -36.58
C LEU A 9 3.91 -4.44 -35.65
N ALA A 10 2.60 -4.19 -35.54
CA ALA A 10 2.07 -3.13 -34.67
C ALA A 10 1.39 -3.62 -33.38
N VAL A 11 1.29 -4.94 -33.15
CA VAL A 11 0.62 -5.49 -31.95
C VAL A 11 1.61 -5.89 -30.86
N VAL A 12 2.90 -6.01 -31.18
CA VAL A 12 3.90 -6.54 -30.23
C VAL A 12 4.41 -5.48 -29.23
N THR A 13 4.19 -4.18 -29.47
CA THR A 13 4.56 -3.11 -28.53
C THR A 13 3.62 -2.97 -27.34
N LEU A 14 2.41 -3.55 -27.36
CA LEU A 14 1.52 -3.58 -26.19
C LEU A 14 1.83 -4.73 -25.22
N MET A 15 2.65 -5.71 -25.61
CA MET A 15 3.08 -6.78 -24.69
C MET A 15 4.18 -6.34 -23.72
N GLN A 16 4.81 -5.17 -23.90
CA GLN A 16 5.78 -4.65 -22.93
C GLN A 16 5.16 -4.02 -21.69
N VAL A 17 3.85 -3.75 -21.69
CA VAL A 17 3.12 -3.40 -20.44
C VAL A 17 2.85 -4.67 -19.60
N GLY A 18 3.01 -5.85 -20.22
CA GLY A 18 2.73 -7.17 -19.63
C GLY A 18 3.95 -7.91 -19.09
N GLU A 19 5.13 -7.27 -19.03
CA GLU A 19 6.26 -7.72 -18.20
C GLU A 19 6.00 -7.26 -16.77
N ARG A 20 5.03 -7.88 -16.09
CA ARG A 20 5.38 -8.86 -15.05
C ARG A 20 6.57 -8.41 -14.20
N MET A 21 6.21 -8.02 -12.98
CA MET A 21 6.70 -8.77 -11.82
C MET A 21 8.22 -8.70 -11.60
N LEU A 22 8.81 -7.53 -11.79
CA LEU A 22 10.16 -7.22 -11.30
C LEU A 22 10.14 -6.19 -10.17
N ALA A 23 9.09 -6.22 -9.36
CA ALA A 23 9.16 -5.95 -7.94
C ALA A 23 7.81 -6.30 -7.34
N GLN A 24 7.68 -7.53 -6.87
CA GLN A 24 6.74 -7.85 -5.79
C GLN A 24 7.23 -7.16 -4.49
N ALA A 25 7.35 -5.83 -4.53
CA ALA A 25 7.15 -4.98 -3.37
C ALA A 25 5.62 -4.97 -3.23
N GLY A 26 5.11 -5.82 -2.33
CA GLY A 26 3.70 -6.17 -2.21
C GLY A 26 2.76 -4.95 -2.22
N ALA A 27 1.52 -5.17 -2.64
CA ALA A 27 0.54 -4.11 -2.81
C ALA A 27 0.44 -3.23 -1.55
N CYS A 28 0.92 -1.99 -1.65
CA CYS A 28 0.71 -1.02 -0.58
C CYS A 28 -0.69 -0.42 -0.73
N GLN A 29 -1.65 -0.99 -0.01
CA GLN A 29 -3.02 -0.48 0.07
C GLN A 29 -3.08 0.55 1.20
N SER A 30 -2.49 1.74 0.97
CA SER A 30 -2.21 2.71 2.03
C SER A 30 -3.44 3.14 2.82
N TYR A 31 -4.56 3.36 2.13
CA TYR A 31 -5.82 3.76 2.74
C TYR A 31 -6.45 2.62 3.55
N GLU A 32 -6.56 1.43 2.98
CA GLU A 32 -7.11 0.24 3.63
C GLU A 32 -6.26 -0.17 4.84
N ALA A 33 -4.93 -0.06 4.72
CA ALA A 33 -4.00 -0.27 5.82
C ALA A 33 -4.22 0.78 6.93
N ALA A 34 -4.39 2.06 6.61
CA ALA A 34 -4.69 3.10 7.60
C ALA A 34 -6.01 2.82 8.34
N TYR A 35 -7.05 2.42 7.61
CA TYR A 35 -8.34 2.02 8.18
C TYR A 35 -8.21 0.81 9.11
N ASN A 36 -7.52 -0.25 8.68
CA ASN A 36 -7.35 -1.45 9.48
C ASN A 36 -6.48 -1.20 10.72
N LEU A 37 -5.46 -0.33 10.64
CA LEU A 37 -4.72 0.11 11.83
C LEU A 37 -5.65 0.74 12.88
N GLU A 38 -6.55 1.63 12.45
CA GLU A 38 -7.52 2.26 13.35
C GLU A 38 -8.50 1.25 13.95
N VAL A 39 -9.02 0.31 13.14
CA VAL A 39 -9.92 -0.77 13.62
C VAL A 39 -9.23 -1.65 14.65
N LEU A 40 -8.05 -2.17 14.34
CA LEU A 40 -7.33 -3.08 15.22
C LEU A 40 -6.93 -2.40 16.54
N MET A 41 -6.53 -1.12 16.50
CA MET A 41 -6.25 -0.36 17.71
C MET A 41 -7.51 -0.09 18.55
N ARG A 42 -8.66 0.08 17.91
CA ARG A 42 -9.97 0.17 18.59
C ARG A 42 -10.33 -1.15 19.27
N ASP A 43 -9.95 -2.26 18.68
CA ASP A 43 -10.13 -3.62 19.21
C ASP A 43 -9.10 -3.96 20.31
N GLY A 44 -8.24 -3.01 20.67
CA GLY A 44 -7.32 -3.11 21.81
C GLY A 44 -5.90 -3.55 21.46
N LEU A 45 -5.56 -3.72 20.17
CA LEU A 45 -4.19 -4.02 19.78
C LEU A 45 -3.29 -2.80 19.95
N THR A 46 -2.03 -3.05 20.31
CA THR A 46 -1.01 -2.00 20.24
C THR A 46 -0.71 -1.64 18.79
N LEU A 47 -0.19 -0.43 18.55
CA LEU A 47 0.21 0.00 17.20
C LEU A 47 1.17 -0.99 16.51
N ASN A 48 2.05 -1.65 17.27
CA ASN A 48 2.99 -2.62 16.70
C ASN A 48 2.27 -3.91 16.27
N GLN A 49 1.37 -4.44 17.11
CA GLN A 49 0.56 -5.61 16.76
C GLN A 49 -0.39 -5.33 15.58
N ALA A 50 -0.97 -4.14 15.52
CA ALA A 50 -1.81 -3.72 14.41
C ALA A 50 -1.02 -3.63 13.10
N LYS A 51 0.20 -3.08 13.13
CA LYS A 51 1.09 -3.04 11.94
C LYS A 51 1.47 -4.44 11.46
N GLU A 52 1.78 -5.33 12.38
CA GLU A 52 2.11 -6.73 12.05
C GLU A 52 0.91 -7.42 11.39
N SER A 53 -0.30 -7.23 11.92
CA SER A 53 -1.53 -7.77 11.33
C SER A 53 -1.77 -7.22 9.93
N VAL A 54 -1.64 -5.91 9.72
CA VAL A 54 -1.78 -5.26 8.39
C VAL A 54 -0.78 -5.79 7.36
N ILE A 55 0.43 -6.18 7.78
CA ILE A 55 1.39 -6.85 6.89
C ILE A 55 0.92 -8.29 6.59
N ASN A 56 0.56 -9.05 7.63
CA ASN A 56 0.14 -10.44 7.50
C ASN A 56 -1.13 -10.61 6.64
N ASP A 57 -2.05 -9.66 6.73
CA ASP A 57 -3.29 -9.63 5.96
C ASP A 57 -3.09 -9.11 4.53
N GLY A 58 -1.87 -8.68 4.18
CA GLY A 58 -1.50 -8.30 2.81
C GLY A 58 -1.84 -6.88 2.39
N TYR A 59 -2.26 -6.02 3.33
CA TYR A 59 -2.51 -4.59 3.07
C TYR A 59 -1.22 -3.77 2.93
N SER A 60 -0.12 -4.28 3.45
CA SER A 60 1.22 -3.66 3.39
C SER A 60 2.27 -4.70 3.09
N ASP A 61 3.27 -4.32 2.30
CA ASP A 61 4.48 -5.12 2.06
C ASP A 61 5.53 -4.98 3.16
N GLY A 62 5.22 -4.23 4.23
CA GLY A 62 6.13 -3.95 5.33
C GLY A 62 7.25 -2.97 4.97
N SER A 63 7.31 -2.46 3.74
CA SER A 63 8.35 -1.55 3.31
C SER A 63 8.23 -0.18 3.99
N LYS A 64 9.37 0.51 4.12
CA LYS A 64 9.38 1.90 4.61
C LYS A 64 8.56 2.82 3.71
N ALA A 65 8.57 2.56 2.40
CA ALA A 65 7.80 3.33 1.43
C ALA A 65 6.30 3.18 1.69
N CYS A 66 5.82 1.95 1.88
CA CYS A 66 4.41 1.72 2.17
C CYS A 66 3.98 2.33 3.51
N PHE A 67 4.77 2.15 4.57
CA PHE A 67 4.47 2.80 5.85
C PHE A 67 4.53 4.33 5.81
N SER A 68 5.31 4.92 4.91
CA SER A 68 5.29 6.36 4.67
C SER A 68 3.98 6.80 4.03
N ALA A 69 3.48 6.05 3.04
CA ALA A 69 2.19 6.31 2.41
C ALA A 69 1.03 6.18 3.41
N ILE A 70 1.00 5.12 4.23
CA ILE A 70 0.00 4.92 5.29
C ILE A 70 -0.02 6.11 6.27
N LYS A 71 1.16 6.56 6.71
CA LYS A 71 1.29 7.75 7.57
C LYS A 71 0.74 9.00 6.91
N GLN A 72 0.97 9.17 5.61
CA GLN A 72 0.45 10.31 4.86
C GLN A 72 -1.08 10.29 4.82
N GLU A 73 -1.72 9.15 4.56
CA GLU A 73 -3.19 9.00 4.61
C GLU A 73 -3.74 9.43 5.99
N ILE A 74 -3.11 8.92 7.05
CA ILE A 74 -3.51 9.21 8.44
C ILE A 74 -3.39 10.70 8.76
N ASN A 75 -2.31 11.34 8.33
CA ASN A 75 -2.06 12.76 8.57
C ASN A 75 -2.97 13.68 7.75
N GLN A 76 -3.41 13.26 6.57
CA GLN A 76 -4.37 14.01 5.76
C GLN A 76 -5.77 14.00 6.38
N MET A 77 -6.14 12.93 7.09
CA MET A 77 -7.47 12.74 7.67
C MET A 77 -7.39 12.37 9.17
N PRO A 78 -6.86 13.25 10.04
CA PRO A 78 -6.63 12.93 11.45
C PRO A 78 -7.92 12.59 12.23
N TYR A 79 -9.06 13.12 11.79
CA TYR A 79 -10.36 12.85 12.40
C TYR A 79 -10.95 11.49 11.98
N ALA A 80 -10.53 10.93 10.83
CA ALA A 80 -10.96 9.61 10.38
C ALA A 80 -10.19 8.49 11.08
N PHE A 81 -8.95 8.79 11.51
CA PHE A 81 -8.05 7.83 12.15
C PHE A 81 -7.49 8.35 13.48
N PRO A 82 -8.36 8.74 14.44
CA PRO A 82 -7.95 9.47 15.63
C PRO A 82 -6.99 8.69 16.54
N LEU A 83 -7.17 7.37 16.69
CA LEU A 83 -6.34 6.55 17.58
C LEU A 83 -4.94 6.35 17.01
N VAL A 84 -4.85 5.92 15.75
CA VAL A 84 -3.56 5.69 15.09
C VAL A 84 -2.83 7.02 14.85
N HIS A 85 -3.54 8.10 14.52
CA HIS A 85 -2.95 9.44 14.43
C HIS A 85 -2.36 9.87 15.78
N GLN A 86 -3.10 9.69 16.88
CA GLN A 86 -2.58 9.98 18.21
C GLN A 86 -1.33 9.15 18.53
N ALA A 87 -1.33 7.85 18.26
CA ALA A 87 -0.19 6.99 18.56
C ALA A 87 1.05 7.28 17.70
N LEU A 88 0.86 7.76 16.47
CA LEU A 88 1.96 8.09 15.56
C LEU A 88 2.54 9.49 15.81
N TYR A 89 1.70 10.47 16.12
CA TYR A 89 2.08 11.89 16.11
C TYR A 89 2.08 12.56 17.48
N LYS A 90 1.39 12.03 18.50
CA LYS A 90 1.59 12.53 19.88
C LYS A 90 2.85 11.88 20.47
N ARG A 91 3.97 12.58 20.32
CA ARG A 91 5.14 12.40 21.21
C ARG A 91 4.71 12.74 22.64
N SER A 92 4.93 11.82 23.58
CA SER A 92 5.08 12.18 24.98
C SER A 92 6.10 13.31 25.06
N ARG A 93 5.72 14.47 25.64
CA ARG A 93 6.70 15.46 26.06
C ARG A 93 7.64 14.74 27.02
N ARG A 94 8.87 14.47 26.59
CA ARG A 94 9.97 14.14 27.50
C ARG A 94 10.48 15.44 28.09
#